data_AF-A0A812YSS3-F1
#
_entry.id   AF-A0A812YSS3-F1
#
_cell.length_a   1.000
_cell.length_b   1.000
_cell.length_c   1.000
_cell.angle_alpha   90.00
_cell.angle_beta   90.00
_cell.angle_gamma   90.00
#
_symmetry.space_group_name_H-M   'P 1'
#
loop_
_entity.id
_entity.type
_entity.pdbx_description
1 polymer ?
#
loop_
_entity_poly.entity_id
_entity_poly.type
_entity_poly.pdbx_seq_one_letter_code
_entity_poly.pdbx_strand_id
1 'polypeptide(L)'
;GRAVGASLRNFGFVTVTGQQRGTCWRRARRSREVWAEVAPQAGIPVEHEGLVFAARSPEALAGLEAFLDSDAEMAAGCALLEAAEAVRRYPQLRRAGLHGALWSPHELRVDPRLAVDRLAAWLSETHAVEIRYGVTVTGVDNGWLQSDAGPIHAGAVVVCPGADLQGLYRQRLAGFGLTKCKLHMLRLAPQPSGWRLPGGVMTDPSIPRYLGYAELPAARAVRARLERERPELLEMGIHLIVTQDADGSLVVGDSHHYGDPPMIFQDERVDRAILDLAVETLELPERRVVARWTGVYPSHPSKLALIDAPEPRVRLVLVTSGTGMSTAFALGEEVVDDLAGDGLNAGAVIFDWAGTVVDHGSRAPMGAFVAAFGRFGVDLSIAQARRPMGLPKRDHIKALLEMPEVAAGWQAAQGGSPDEAAIDRLYEVFVPMNAEVVARHAELIPGAAETVAALRAAGLKIGSTTGYVREIMARLTGPAAAQGFAPDNLVCAGDLPEGRPSPFNIYRTLLDLQVWPAAACVKIDDTEPGIAEGVNAGCWTVGVALTGNTVGLTAEELAALPAAEVAGLRARATARLKAAGAHLVVDGVADLQPALADLEGRLARGQRP
;
A
#
# COMPACT_ATOMS: atom_id res chain seq x y z
N GLY A 1 -19.36 11.69 29.23
CA GLY A 1 -18.76 12.83 28.52
C GLY A 1 -19.25 12.83 27.07
N ARG A 2 -18.69 13.65 26.19
CA ARG A 2 -19.00 13.64 24.75
C ARG A 2 -17.80 14.07 23.93
N ALA A 3 -17.75 13.68 22.66
CA ALA A 3 -16.77 14.23 21.72
C ALA A 3 -17.00 15.75 21.52
N VAL A 4 -15.95 16.51 21.16
CA VAL A 4 -16.04 17.98 20.98
C VAL A 4 -15.23 18.55 19.79
N GLY A 5 -14.48 17.69 19.09
CA GLY A 5 -13.53 18.07 18.03
C GLY A 5 -14.12 18.16 16.62
N ALA A 6 -13.23 18.17 15.62
CA ALA A 6 -13.58 18.33 14.20
C ALA A 6 -14.54 17.24 13.68
N SER A 7 -14.51 16.05 14.26
CA SER A 7 -15.39 14.92 13.89
C SER A 7 -16.88 15.24 14.05
N LEU A 8 -17.24 16.21 14.90
CA LEU A 8 -18.62 16.68 15.09
C LEU A 8 -18.98 17.94 14.28
N ARG A 9 -17.97 18.63 13.74
CA ARG A 9 -18.11 19.98 13.19
C ARG A 9 -18.04 20.01 11.66
N ASN A 10 -18.30 18.87 11.01
CA ASN A 10 -18.30 18.70 9.56
C ASN A 10 -19.72 18.36 9.04
N PHE A 11 -19.83 18.05 7.74
CA PHE A 11 -21.10 17.74 7.06
C PHE A 11 -21.69 16.37 7.39
N GLY A 12 -20.87 15.46 7.92
CA GLY A 12 -21.20 14.04 7.95
C GLY A 12 -21.07 13.36 6.60
N PHE A 13 -20.45 14.02 5.62
CA PHE A 13 -20.41 13.56 4.24
C PHE A 13 -19.15 12.74 3.96
N VAL A 14 -19.34 11.45 3.67
CA VAL A 14 -18.29 10.52 3.27
C VAL A 14 -18.11 10.67 1.76
N THR A 15 -17.33 11.67 1.35
CA THR A 15 -17.04 11.93 -0.07
C THR A 15 -16.01 10.93 -0.61
N VAL A 16 -16.34 10.25 -1.71
CA VAL A 16 -15.44 9.32 -2.41
C VAL A 16 -15.05 9.86 -3.79
N THR A 17 -16.03 10.28 -4.58
CA THR A 17 -15.80 10.79 -5.93
C THR A 17 -15.05 12.12 -5.87
N GLY A 18 -14.06 12.29 -6.75
CA GLY A 18 -13.19 13.47 -6.75
C GLY A 18 -12.04 13.45 -5.73
N GLN A 19 -11.94 12.46 -4.85
CA GLN A 19 -10.75 12.31 -3.99
C GLN A 19 -9.49 12.10 -4.84
N GLN A 20 -8.31 12.47 -4.34
CA GLN A 20 -7.07 12.32 -5.11
C GLN A 20 -6.85 10.86 -5.52
N ARG A 21 -6.48 10.65 -6.79
CA ARG A 21 -6.15 9.34 -7.33
C ARG A 21 -5.09 8.63 -6.48
N GLY A 22 -5.20 7.32 -6.38
CA GLY A 22 -4.28 6.47 -5.63
C GLY A 22 -4.70 6.30 -4.18
N THR A 23 -3.78 6.49 -3.24
CA THR A 23 -3.97 6.13 -1.82
C THR A 23 -5.16 6.84 -1.18
N CYS A 24 -5.38 8.14 -1.45
CA CYS A 24 -6.48 8.88 -0.84
C CYS A 24 -7.84 8.34 -1.29
N TRP A 25 -8.03 8.13 -2.59
CA TRP A 25 -9.27 7.56 -3.12
C TRP A 25 -9.51 6.13 -2.62
N ARG A 26 -8.48 5.27 -2.58
CA ARG A 26 -8.62 3.89 -2.04
C ARG A 26 -9.05 3.90 -0.57
N ARG A 27 -8.44 4.78 0.25
CA ARG A 27 -8.88 4.97 1.64
C ARG A 27 -10.31 5.47 1.73
N ALA A 28 -10.72 6.37 0.83
CA ALA A 28 -12.08 6.89 0.79
C ALA A 28 -13.10 5.80 0.48
N ARG A 29 -12.79 4.97 -0.52
CA ARG A 29 -13.57 3.80 -0.91
C ARG A 29 -13.72 2.80 0.22
N ARG A 30 -12.59 2.35 0.77
CA ARG A 30 -12.58 1.37 1.85
C ARG A 30 -13.32 1.88 3.08
N SER A 31 -13.09 3.12 3.47
CA SER A 31 -13.79 3.70 4.63
C SER A 31 -15.29 3.82 4.41
N ARG A 32 -15.74 4.07 3.17
CA ARG A 32 -17.17 4.07 2.86
C ARG A 32 -17.79 2.69 3.00
N GLU A 33 -17.09 1.62 2.60
CA GLU A 33 -17.54 0.24 2.80
C GLU A 33 -17.67 -0.07 4.29
N VAL A 34 -16.66 0.30 5.08
CA VAL A 34 -16.69 0.12 6.54
C VAL A 34 -17.82 0.93 7.16
N TRP A 35 -18.08 2.16 6.71
CA TRP A 35 -19.24 2.94 7.14
C TRP A 35 -20.56 2.21 6.85
N ALA A 36 -20.72 1.64 5.65
CA ALA A 36 -21.93 0.91 5.27
C ALA A 36 -22.14 -0.36 6.13
N GLU A 37 -21.04 -1.00 6.56
CA GLU A 37 -21.06 -2.16 7.43
C GLU A 37 -21.36 -1.81 8.90
N VAL A 38 -20.69 -0.79 9.42
CA VAL A 38 -20.71 -0.42 10.86
C VAL A 38 -21.93 0.41 11.21
N ALA A 39 -22.36 1.33 10.33
CA ALA A 39 -23.45 2.25 10.65
C ALA A 39 -24.74 1.52 11.08
N PRO A 40 -25.23 0.48 10.37
CA PRO A 40 -26.40 -0.28 10.82
C PRO A 40 -26.21 -0.97 12.17
N GLN A 41 -25.01 -1.51 12.44
CA GLN A 41 -24.70 -2.21 13.69
C GLN A 41 -24.66 -1.25 14.89
N ALA A 42 -24.10 -0.07 14.69
CA ALA A 42 -24.05 0.99 15.68
C ALA A 42 -25.36 1.80 15.76
N GLY A 43 -26.40 1.43 14.99
CA GLY A 43 -27.66 2.16 14.91
C GLY A 43 -27.52 3.58 14.38
N ILE A 44 -26.51 3.86 13.54
CA ILE A 44 -26.27 5.15 12.90
C ILE A 44 -27.06 5.20 11.59
N PRO A 45 -27.99 6.17 11.41
CA PRO A 45 -28.73 6.29 10.16
C PRO A 45 -27.82 6.79 9.04
N VAL A 46 -27.94 6.15 7.88
CA VAL A 46 -27.42 6.66 6.62
C VAL A 46 -28.52 7.52 6.02
N GLU A 47 -28.26 8.83 5.99
CA GLU A 47 -29.27 9.85 5.68
C GLU A 47 -29.31 10.13 4.18
N HIS A 48 -28.16 10.04 3.50
CA HIS A 48 -28.06 10.07 2.04
C HIS A 48 -27.17 8.93 1.54
N GLU A 49 -27.52 8.41 0.37
CA GLU A 49 -26.68 7.52 -0.44
C GLU A 49 -26.43 8.18 -1.80
N GLY A 50 -25.17 8.47 -2.07
CA GLY A 50 -24.72 9.11 -3.31
C GLY A 50 -24.66 10.63 -3.30
N LEU A 51 -24.25 11.16 -4.45
CA LEU A 51 -23.96 12.55 -4.74
C LEU A 51 -24.58 12.95 -6.08
N VAL A 52 -25.04 14.19 -6.16
CA VAL A 52 -25.20 14.91 -7.42
C VAL A 52 -24.27 16.12 -7.46
N PHE A 53 -23.42 16.17 -8.47
CA PHE A 53 -22.59 17.32 -8.79
C PHE A 53 -23.31 18.13 -9.88
N ALA A 54 -23.89 19.27 -9.53
CA ALA A 54 -24.59 20.12 -10.49
C ALA A 54 -23.60 20.99 -11.26
N ALA A 55 -23.49 20.79 -12.58
CA ALA A 55 -22.69 21.62 -13.47
C ALA A 55 -23.46 22.89 -13.85
N ARG A 56 -22.97 24.04 -13.39
CA ARG A 56 -23.56 25.37 -13.58
C ARG A 56 -22.90 26.16 -14.70
N SER A 57 -22.00 25.51 -15.43
CA SER A 57 -21.41 26.04 -16.66
C SER A 57 -21.04 24.93 -17.64
N PRO A 58 -20.79 25.26 -18.92
CA PRO A 58 -20.24 24.34 -19.89
C PRO A 58 -18.86 23.78 -19.50
N GLU A 59 -17.97 24.60 -18.94
CA GLU A 59 -16.63 24.18 -18.51
C GLU A 59 -16.70 23.17 -17.36
N ALA A 60 -17.65 23.36 -16.42
CA ALA A 60 -17.85 22.41 -15.34
C ALA A 60 -18.39 21.08 -15.87
N LEU A 61 -19.34 21.11 -16.82
CA LEU A 61 -19.84 19.90 -17.48
C LEU A 61 -18.70 19.15 -18.19
N ALA A 62 -17.88 19.87 -18.96
CA ALA A 62 -16.72 19.29 -19.64
C ALA A 62 -15.67 18.73 -18.66
N GLY A 63 -15.50 19.36 -17.49
CA GLY A 63 -14.65 18.84 -16.41
C GLY A 63 -15.16 17.51 -15.84
N LEU A 64 -16.47 17.35 -15.70
CA LEU A 64 -17.10 16.11 -15.25
C LEU A 64 -17.06 15.01 -16.33
N GLU A 65 -17.23 15.37 -17.60
CA GLU A 65 -17.03 14.46 -18.74
C GLU A 65 -15.60 13.93 -18.78
N ALA A 66 -14.61 14.82 -18.68
CA ALA A 66 -13.21 14.43 -18.63
C ALA A 66 -12.88 13.52 -17.45
N PHE A 67 -13.53 13.70 -16.29
CA PHE A 67 -13.39 12.80 -15.16
C PHE A 67 -13.90 11.38 -15.46
N LEU A 68 -15.07 11.26 -16.10
CA LEU A 68 -15.62 9.97 -16.50
C LEU A 68 -14.73 9.26 -17.53
N ASP A 69 -14.17 10.01 -18.48
CA ASP A 69 -13.36 9.45 -19.57
C ASP A 69 -11.94 9.04 -19.14
N SER A 70 -11.38 9.73 -18.14
CA SER A 70 -9.96 9.56 -17.77
C SER A 70 -9.71 8.53 -16.66
N ASP A 71 -10.74 8.02 -16.00
CA ASP A 71 -10.55 7.19 -14.80
C ASP A 71 -11.62 6.12 -14.59
N ALA A 72 -11.50 5.00 -15.30
CA ALA A 72 -12.46 3.90 -15.24
C ALA A 72 -12.69 3.36 -13.81
N GLU A 73 -11.67 3.38 -12.94
CA GLU A 73 -11.79 2.90 -11.56
C GLU A 73 -12.58 3.89 -10.69
N MET A 74 -12.17 5.17 -10.69
CA MET A 74 -12.81 6.19 -9.85
C MET A 74 -14.20 6.59 -10.35
N ALA A 75 -14.42 6.51 -11.66
CA ALA A 75 -15.70 6.80 -12.32
C ALA A 75 -16.65 5.60 -12.36
N ALA A 76 -16.21 4.39 -11.96
CA ALA A 76 -17.02 3.17 -12.05
C ALA A 76 -18.39 3.35 -11.38
N GLY A 77 -19.48 3.20 -12.13
CA GLY A 77 -20.85 3.37 -11.61
C GLY A 77 -21.34 4.82 -11.49
N CYS A 78 -20.49 5.81 -11.76
CA CYS A 78 -20.94 7.20 -11.94
C CYS A 78 -21.61 7.36 -13.31
N ALA A 79 -22.47 8.36 -13.45
CA ALA A 79 -23.13 8.66 -14.71
C ALA A 79 -23.28 10.17 -14.92
N LEU A 80 -23.07 10.62 -16.16
CA LEU A 80 -23.46 11.96 -16.56
C LEU A 80 -24.96 12.00 -16.84
N LEU A 81 -25.63 13.02 -16.32
CA LEU A 81 -27.04 13.28 -16.51
C LEU A 81 -27.22 14.58 -17.28
N GLU A 82 -28.03 14.51 -18.34
CA GLU A 82 -28.58 15.70 -18.98
C GLU A 82 -29.31 16.57 -17.96
N ALA A 83 -29.42 17.88 -18.20
CA ALA A 83 -30.05 18.81 -17.25
C ALA A 83 -31.50 18.43 -16.89
N ALA A 84 -32.33 18.05 -17.88
CA ALA A 84 -33.69 17.56 -17.63
C ALA A 84 -33.71 16.25 -16.81
N GLU A 85 -32.70 15.41 -17.11
CA GLU A 85 -32.18 14.30 -16.32
C GLU A 85 -32.11 14.56 -14.82
N ALA A 86 -31.10 15.37 -14.51
CA ALA A 86 -30.72 15.74 -13.17
C ALA A 86 -31.90 16.33 -12.41
N VAL A 87 -32.69 17.21 -13.03
CA VAL A 87 -33.87 17.83 -12.41
C VAL A 87 -34.98 16.83 -12.12
N ARG A 88 -35.16 15.79 -12.95
CA ARG A 88 -36.18 14.78 -12.68
C ARG A 88 -35.80 13.92 -11.48
N ARG A 89 -34.51 13.56 -11.35
CA ARG A 89 -34.00 12.77 -10.22
C ARG A 89 -33.84 13.61 -8.95
N TYR A 90 -33.46 14.88 -9.11
CA TYR A 90 -33.26 15.86 -8.05
C TYR A 90 -34.10 17.11 -8.33
N PRO A 91 -35.42 17.08 -8.05
CA PRO A 91 -36.32 18.22 -8.29
C PRO A 91 -35.92 19.51 -7.58
N GLN A 92 -35.05 19.40 -6.57
CA GLN A 92 -34.51 20.50 -5.78
C GLN A 92 -33.42 21.29 -6.52
N LEU A 93 -32.86 20.77 -7.61
CA LEU A 93 -31.87 21.51 -8.40
C LEU A 93 -32.53 22.69 -9.12
N ARG A 94 -31.88 23.84 -9.08
CA ARG A 94 -32.30 25.03 -9.83
C ARG A 94 -32.13 24.79 -11.33
N ARG A 95 -33.24 24.80 -12.08
CA ARG A 95 -33.25 24.52 -13.52
C ARG A 95 -32.50 25.57 -14.33
N ALA A 96 -32.75 26.84 -14.02
CA ALA A 96 -32.11 27.95 -14.72
C ALA A 96 -30.60 27.87 -14.53
N GLY A 97 -29.81 27.84 -15.62
CA GLY A 97 -28.34 27.76 -15.58
C GLY A 97 -27.76 26.36 -15.31
N LEU A 98 -28.58 25.30 -15.31
CA LEU A 98 -28.07 23.93 -15.19
C LEU A 98 -27.69 23.39 -16.57
N HIS A 99 -26.43 22.98 -16.74
CA HIS A 99 -25.93 22.41 -17.99
C HIS A 99 -26.01 20.87 -18.00
N GLY A 100 -25.90 20.25 -16.83
CA GLY A 100 -25.97 18.81 -16.62
C GLY A 100 -25.56 18.49 -15.19
N ALA A 101 -25.39 17.21 -14.87
CA ALA A 101 -24.86 16.80 -13.58
C ALA A 101 -24.09 15.49 -13.65
N LEU A 102 -23.10 15.32 -12.79
CA LEU A 102 -22.54 13.99 -12.49
C LEU A 102 -23.34 13.40 -11.33
N TRP A 103 -23.84 12.19 -11.49
CA TRP A 103 -24.37 11.38 -10.40
C TRP A 103 -23.35 10.32 -10.00
N SER A 104 -23.14 10.17 -8.69
CA SER A 104 -22.30 9.12 -8.12
C SER A 104 -23.06 8.35 -7.04
N PRO A 105 -22.96 7.01 -7.00
CA PRO A 105 -23.55 6.19 -5.94
C PRO A 105 -22.61 5.99 -4.74
N HIS A 106 -21.42 6.56 -4.78
CA HIS A 106 -20.34 6.12 -3.90
C HIS A 106 -20.38 6.73 -2.52
N GLU A 107 -20.98 7.91 -2.39
CA GLU A 107 -20.98 8.69 -1.16
C GLU A 107 -21.99 8.17 -0.15
N LEU A 108 -21.72 8.42 1.13
CA LEU A 108 -22.67 8.24 2.21
C LEU A 108 -22.76 9.53 3.01
N ARG A 109 -23.88 9.72 3.69
CA ARG A 109 -24.02 10.79 4.69
C ARG A 109 -24.55 10.23 6.00
N VAL A 110 -23.85 10.52 7.10
CA VAL A 110 -24.27 10.22 8.48
C VAL A 110 -24.32 11.51 9.29
N ASP A 111 -25.26 11.71 10.21
CA ASP A 111 -25.21 12.90 11.08
C ASP A 111 -24.05 12.77 12.07
N PRO A 112 -23.00 13.62 11.98
CA PRO A 112 -21.82 13.47 12.83
C PRO A 112 -22.17 13.63 14.32
N ARG A 113 -23.21 14.39 14.65
CA ARG A 113 -23.68 14.59 16.04
C ARG A 113 -24.20 13.32 16.68
N LEU A 114 -24.71 12.39 15.86
CA LEU A 114 -25.20 11.10 16.30
C LEU A 114 -24.13 10.01 16.10
N ALA A 115 -23.45 10.04 14.96
CA ALA A 115 -22.56 8.99 14.52
C ALA A 115 -21.40 8.75 15.50
N VAL A 116 -20.74 9.81 15.97
CA VAL A 116 -19.58 9.67 16.86
C VAL A 116 -19.96 9.08 18.22
N ASP A 117 -21.05 9.56 18.82
CA ASP A 117 -21.50 9.09 20.13
C ASP A 117 -22.06 7.65 20.04
N ARG A 118 -22.81 7.33 18.97
CA ARG A 118 -23.31 5.96 18.72
C ARG A 118 -22.19 4.96 18.43
N LEU A 119 -21.18 5.37 17.68
CA LEU A 119 -20.00 4.53 17.43
C LEU A 119 -19.25 4.24 18.74
N ALA A 120 -19.07 5.23 19.61
CA ALA A 120 -18.44 5.03 20.92
C ALA A 120 -19.25 4.09 21.83
N ALA A 121 -20.59 4.23 21.83
CA ALA A 121 -21.47 3.34 22.58
C ALA A 121 -21.39 1.90 22.06
N TRP A 122 -21.50 1.72 20.73
CA TRP A 122 -21.41 0.40 20.10
C TRP A 122 -20.07 -0.29 20.36
N LEU A 123 -18.95 0.43 20.25
CA LEU A 123 -17.62 -0.10 20.61
C LEU A 123 -17.54 -0.54 22.08
N SER A 124 -18.16 0.23 22.99
CA SER A 124 -18.17 -0.09 24.42
C SER A 124 -19.02 -1.33 24.73
N GLU A 125 -20.22 -1.38 24.15
CA GLU A 125 -21.23 -2.41 24.43
C GLU A 125 -20.92 -3.74 23.74
N THR A 126 -20.36 -3.69 22.52
CA THR A 126 -20.18 -4.87 21.65
C THR A 126 -18.72 -5.35 21.60
N HIS A 127 -17.76 -4.44 21.71
CA HIS A 127 -16.34 -4.73 21.48
C HIS A 127 -15.46 -4.55 22.73
N ALA A 128 -16.07 -4.35 23.90
CA ALA A 128 -15.39 -4.17 25.18
C ALA A 128 -14.34 -3.04 25.16
N VAL A 129 -14.56 -2.01 24.35
CA VAL A 129 -13.68 -0.83 24.29
C VAL A 129 -14.01 0.10 25.45
N GLU A 130 -13.02 0.47 26.25
CA GLU A 130 -13.20 1.45 27.32
C GLU A 130 -13.04 2.88 26.79
N ILE A 131 -14.11 3.69 26.86
CA ILE A 131 -14.09 5.09 26.46
C ILE A 131 -14.03 5.99 27.71
N ARG A 132 -12.89 6.67 27.91
CA ARG A 132 -12.68 7.59 29.03
C ARG A 132 -12.78 9.05 28.60
N TYR A 133 -13.85 9.72 29.00
CA TYR A 133 -14.01 11.17 28.79
C TYR A 133 -13.47 11.96 29.99
N GLY A 134 -13.03 13.20 29.73
CA GLY A 134 -12.54 14.09 30.78
C GLY A 134 -11.19 13.65 31.36
N VAL A 135 -10.45 12.80 30.64
CA VAL A 135 -9.10 12.38 30.96
C VAL A 135 -8.16 13.05 29.95
N THR A 136 -7.17 13.77 30.47
CA THR A 136 -6.16 14.45 29.66
C THR A 136 -4.85 13.68 29.73
N VAL A 137 -4.42 13.15 28.59
CA VAL A 137 -3.07 12.57 28.46
C VAL A 137 -2.07 13.70 28.24
N THR A 138 -1.06 13.77 29.10
CA THR A 138 -0.03 14.81 29.12
C THR A 138 1.34 14.32 28.66
N GLY A 139 1.54 13.01 28.60
CA GLY A 139 2.75 12.40 28.06
C GLY A 139 2.51 10.97 27.59
N VAL A 140 3.43 10.50 26.76
CA VAL A 140 3.56 9.10 26.31
C VAL A 140 5.04 8.76 26.35
N ASP A 141 5.38 7.66 27.04
CA ASP A 141 6.76 7.17 27.17
C ASP A 141 6.75 5.64 27.33
N ASN A 142 7.35 4.91 26.38
CA ASN A 142 7.53 3.46 26.45
C ASN A 142 6.24 2.67 26.75
N GLY A 143 5.12 3.06 26.13
CA GLY A 143 3.81 2.42 26.33
C GLY A 143 3.06 2.88 27.59
N TRP A 144 3.63 3.78 28.38
CA TRP A 144 2.94 4.43 29.49
C TRP A 144 2.38 5.78 29.06
N LEU A 145 1.08 5.98 29.30
CA LEU A 145 0.39 7.26 29.15
C LEU A 145 0.34 7.95 30.51
N GLN A 146 0.93 9.14 30.64
CA GLN A 146 0.71 9.98 31.82
C GLN A 146 -0.60 10.75 31.67
N SER A 147 -1.55 10.56 32.57
CA SER A 147 -2.83 11.29 32.58
C SER A 147 -3.15 11.92 33.92
N ASP A 148 -4.07 12.88 33.93
CA ASP A 148 -4.67 13.47 35.13
C ASP A 148 -5.49 12.48 35.97
N ALA A 149 -5.88 11.34 35.40
CA ALA A 149 -6.51 10.22 36.08
C ALA A 149 -5.51 9.14 36.55
N GLY A 150 -4.21 9.40 36.46
CA GLY A 150 -3.14 8.46 36.78
C GLY A 150 -2.52 7.80 35.54
N PRO A 151 -1.45 7.01 35.73
CA PRO A 151 -0.75 6.35 34.63
C PRO A 151 -1.58 5.19 34.05
N ILE A 152 -1.55 5.04 32.72
CA ILE A 152 -2.17 3.93 32.00
C ILE A 152 -1.08 3.25 31.18
N HIS A 153 -0.99 1.92 31.24
CA HIS A 153 -0.07 1.15 30.39
C HIS A 153 -0.82 0.53 29.22
N ALA A 154 -0.25 0.61 28.02
CA ALA A 154 -0.78 0.01 26.82
C ALA A 154 0.34 -0.68 26.01
N GLY A 155 0.01 -1.83 25.42
CA GLY A 155 0.95 -2.55 24.55
C GLY A 155 1.23 -1.85 23.22
N ALA A 156 0.34 -0.96 22.80
CA ALA A 156 0.47 -0.06 21.64
C ALA A 156 -0.32 1.23 21.90
N VAL A 157 0.13 2.35 21.34
CA VAL A 157 -0.49 3.67 21.53
C VAL A 157 -0.69 4.34 20.19
N VAL A 158 -1.90 4.84 19.94
CA VAL A 158 -2.20 5.72 18.79
C VAL A 158 -2.62 7.08 19.32
N VAL A 159 -1.87 8.12 18.94
CA VAL A 159 -2.12 9.50 19.30
C VAL A 159 -2.76 10.22 18.12
N CYS A 160 -4.03 10.60 18.28
CA CYS A 160 -4.84 11.30 17.27
C CYS A 160 -5.23 12.70 17.77
N PRO A 161 -4.31 13.68 17.78
CA PRO A 161 -4.55 14.97 18.44
C PRO A 161 -5.51 15.90 17.67
N GLY A 162 -5.88 15.53 16.44
CA GLY A 162 -6.75 16.35 15.59
C GLY A 162 -6.13 17.72 15.33
N ALA A 163 -6.85 18.79 15.65
CA ALA A 163 -6.37 20.17 15.45
C ALA A 163 -5.50 20.71 16.60
N ASP A 164 -5.31 19.96 17.68
CA ASP A 164 -4.41 20.34 18.76
C ASP A 164 -2.96 20.00 18.39
N LEU A 165 -2.26 20.99 17.84
CA LEU A 165 -0.84 20.86 17.47
C LEU A 165 0.11 21.32 18.59
N GLN A 166 -0.43 21.71 19.76
CA GLN A 166 0.35 22.29 20.86
C GLN A 166 0.47 21.35 22.07
N GLY A 167 -0.32 20.27 22.11
CA GLY A 167 -0.26 19.22 23.14
C GLY A 167 0.84 18.19 22.92
N LEU A 168 0.46 16.90 22.95
CA LEU A 168 1.38 15.77 22.82
C LEU A 168 2.22 15.88 21.53
N TYR A 169 3.51 15.56 21.65
CA TYR A 169 4.48 15.58 20.55
C TYR A 169 4.64 16.93 19.83
N ARG A 170 4.30 18.07 20.46
CA ARG A 170 4.44 19.42 19.89
C ARG A 170 5.74 19.67 19.13
N GLN A 171 6.90 19.37 19.72
CA GLN A 171 8.21 19.60 19.09
C GLN A 171 8.38 18.79 17.80
N ARG A 172 7.85 17.56 17.79
CA ARG A 172 7.87 16.67 16.63
C ARG A 172 6.90 17.16 15.55
N LEU A 173 5.69 17.54 15.95
CA LEU A 173 4.67 18.12 15.06
C LEU A 173 5.15 19.41 14.37
N ALA A 174 5.91 20.25 15.07
CA ALA A 174 6.47 21.47 14.51
C ALA A 174 7.41 21.23 13.31
N GLY A 175 8.08 20.07 13.26
CA GLY A 175 8.96 19.68 12.16
C GLY A 175 8.24 19.35 10.86
N PHE A 176 6.92 19.12 10.89
CA PHE A 176 6.14 18.73 9.71
C PHE A 176 5.53 19.91 8.93
N GLY A 177 5.73 21.16 9.36
CA GLY A 177 5.20 22.33 8.63
C GLY A 177 3.68 22.37 8.55
N LEU A 178 2.99 21.84 9.56
CA LEU A 178 1.53 21.83 9.62
C LEU A 178 0.99 23.24 9.84
N THR A 179 -0.12 23.57 9.16
CA THR A 179 -0.97 24.72 9.47
C THR A 179 -2.36 24.23 9.88
N LYS A 180 -3.34 25.12 10.01
CA LYS A 180 -4.75 24.76 10.22
C LYS A 180 -5.61 25.32 9.11
N CYS A 181 -6.71 24.64 8.85
CA CYS A 181 -7.76 25.09 7.96
C CYS A 181 -9.03 25.30 8.78
N LYS A 182 -9.63 26.49 8.68
CA LYS A 182 -10.92 26.85 9.26
C LYS A 182 -12.01 26.77 8.19
N LEU A 183 -13.12 26.16 8.60
CA LEU A 183 -14.32 25.92 7.81
C LEU A 183 -15.50 26.72 8.36
N HIS A 184 -16.40 27.16 7.49
CA HIS A 184 -17.65 27.82 7.86
C HIS A 184 -18.82 26.89 7.57
N MET A 185 -19.62 26.65 8.60
CA MET A 185 -20.71 25.70 8.55
C MET A 185 -22.02 26.38 8.95
N LEU A 186 -23.03 26.22 8.11
CA LEU A 186 -24.35 26.78 8.29
C LEU A 186 -25.38 25.65 8.40
N ARG A 187 -26.40 25.88 9.21
CA ARG A 187 -27.62 25.09 9.19
C ARG A 187 -28.80 25.94 8.78
N LEU A 188 -29.49 25.55 7.73
CA LEU A 188 -30.75 26.17 7.31
C LEU A 188 -31.92 25.46 7.98
N ALA A 189 -32.98 26.22 8.27
CA ALA A 189 -34.21 25.68 8.81
C ALA A 189 -34.77 24.54 7.92
N PRO A 190 -35.57 23.62 8.51
CA PRO A 190 -36.22 22.56 7.76
C PRO A 190 -36.98 23.08 6.54
N GLN A 191 -36.78 22.43 5.40
CA GLN A 191 -37.47 22.81 4.17
C GLN A 191 -38.94 22.36 4.22
N PRO A 192 -39.88 23.19 3.72
CA PRO A 192 -41.32 22.92 3.82
C PRO A 192 -41.80 21.83 2.86
N SER A 193 -43.06 21.42 3.02
CA SER A 193 -43.82 20.64 2.02
C SER A 193 -43.16 19.33 1.55
N GLY A 194 -42.48 18.62 2.46
CA GLY A 194 -41.84 17.34 2.14
C GLY A 194 -40.60 17.46 1.25
N TRP A 195 -40.02 18.66 1.11
CA TRP A 195 -38.78 18.87 0.38
C TRP A 195 -37.66 17.99 0.95
N ARG A 196 -37.08 17.14 0.11
CA ARG A 196 -36.01 16.20 0.48
C ARG A 196 -34.95 16.11 -0.60
N LEU A 197 -33.68 16.15 -0.20
CA LEU A 197 -32.57 15.82 -1.09
C LEU A 197 -32.42 14.30 -1.18
N PRO A 198 -32.38 13.72 -2.39
CA PRO A 198 -32.06 12.30 -2.56
C PRO A 198 -30.62 11.94 -2.17
N GLY A 199 -29.71 12.92 -2.20
CA GLY A 199 -28.27 12.71 -2.09
C GLY A 199 -27.54 13.99 -1.67
N GLY A 200 -26.23 13.89 -1.41
CA GLY A 200 -25.39 15.08 -1.24
C GLY A 200 -25.34 15.92 -2.51
N VAL A 201 -25.11 17.22 -2.39
CA VAL A 201 -25.00 18.14 -3.55
C VAL A 201 -23.67 18.87 -3.52
N MET A 202 -22.98 18.91 -4.66
CA MET A 202 -21.81 19.74 -4.93
C MET A 202 -21.99 20.54 -6.23
N THR A 203 -21.14 21.54 -6.47
CA THR A 203 -21.17 22.33 -7.70
C THR A 203 -19.78 22.84 -8.11
N ASP A 204 -19.72 23.59 -9.21
CA ASP A 204 -18.53 23.94 -9.99
C ASP A 204 -17.24 24.22 -9.23
N PRO A 205 -17.21 25.05 -8.15
CA PRO A 205 -15.96 25.36 -7.49
C PRO A 205 -15.39 24.16 -6.70
N SER A 206 -16.12 23.03 -6.63
CA SER A 206 -15.58 21.75 -6.15
C SER A 206 -14.58 21.12 -7.13
N ILE A 207 -14.64 21.41 -8.43
CA ILE A 207 -13.67 20.89 -9.42
C ILE A 207 -12.23 21.30 -9.08
N PRO A 208 -11.90 22.59 -8.89
CA PRO A 208 -10.54 22.98 -8.53
C PRO A 208 -10.13 22.61 -7.08
N ARG A 209 -11.05 22.15 -6.24
CA ARG A 209 -10.80 21.78 -4.83
C ARG A 209 -10.47 20.31 -4.62
N TYR A 210 -11.17 19.43 -5.33
CA TYR A 210 -11.05 17.98 -5.20
C TYR A 210 -10.03 17.48 -6.22
N LEU A 211 -8.90 16.95 -5.73
CA LEU A 211 -7.72 16.67 -6.57
C LEU A 211 -8.00 15.66 -7.70
N GLY A 212 -8.93 14.73 -7.50
CA GLY A 212 -9.37 13.80 -8.55
C GLY A 212 -10.03 14.49 -9.76
N TYR A 213 -10.56 15.71 -9.57
CA TYR A 213 -10.98 16.59 -10.67
C TYR A 213 -9.89 17.60 -11.02
N ALA A 214 -9.30 18.26 -10.01
CA ALA A 214 -8.40 19.41 -10.19
C ALA A 214 -7.12 19.09 -10.95
N GLU A 215 -6.63 17.85 -10.87
CA GLU A 215 -5.42 17.38 -11.56
C GLU A 215 -5.67 17.11 -13.07
N LEU A 216 -6.94 17.04 -13.49
CA LEU A 216 -7.28 16.86 -14.90
C LEU A 216 -7.05 18.15 -15.70
N PRO A 217 -6.58 18.07 -16.95
CA PRO A 217 -6.40 19.26 -17.80
C PRO A 217 -7.67 20.12 -17.95
N ALA A 218 -8.84 19.48 -18.00
CA ALA A 218 -10.14 20.15 -18.14
C ALA A 218 -10.48 21.08 -16.96
N ALA A 219 -9.96 20.81 -15.76
CA ALA A 219 -10.20 21.65 -14.58
C ALA A 219 -9.63 23.08 -14.71
N ARG A 220 -8.63 23.29 -15.59
CA ARG A 220 -8.04 24.61 -15.84
C ARG A 220 -9.07 25.60 -16.38
N ALA A 221 -9.97 25.15 -17.25
CA ALA A 221 -11.02 26.01 -17.81
C ALA A 221 -12.01 26.45 -16.73
N VAL A 222 -12.38 25.54 -15.83
CA VAL A 222 -13.26 25.85 -14.68
C VAL A 222 -12.60 26.86 -13.75
N ARG A 223 -11.33 26.64 -13.39
CA ARG A 223 -10.57 27.57 -12.55
C ARG A 223 -10.47 28.96 -13.19
N ALA A 224 -10.07 29.05 -14.47
CA ALA A 224 -9.93 30.33 -15.16
C ALA A 224 -11.25 31.10 -15.26
N ARG A 225 -12.39 30.40 -15.40
CA ARG A 225 -13.71 31.01 -15.36
C ARG A 225 -14.01 31.58 -13.98
N LEU A 226 -13.81 30.78 -12.92
CA LEU A 226 -14.04 31.21 -11.54
C LEU A 226 -13.17 32.41 -11.16
N GLU A 227 -11.91 32.45 -11.58
CA GLU A 227 -11.00 33.59 -11.38
C GLU A 227 -11.51 34.88 -12.05
N ARG A 228 -12.17 34.77 -13.20
CA ARG A 228 -12.72 35.91 -13.94
C ARG A 228 -14.07 36.38 -13.41
N GLU A 229 -14.95 35.44 -13.08
CA GLU A 229 -16.37 35.73 -12.82
C GLU A 229 -16.72 35.74 -11.35
N ARG A 230 -16.08 34.90 -10.54
CA ARG A 230 -16.39 34.67 -9.12
C ARG A 230 -15.10 34.53 -8.27
N PRO A 231 -14.14 35.46 -8.36
CA PRO A 231 -12.85 35.34 -7.67
C PRO A 231 -13.01 35.25 -6.14
N GLU A 232 -14.08 35.82 -5.58
CA GLU A 232 -14.37 35.78 -4.16
C GLU A 232 -14.62 34.35 -3.64
N LEU A 233 -15.18 33.45 -4.47
CA LEU A 233 -15.37 32.06 -4.08
C LEU A 233 -14.03 31.34 -3.93
N LEU A 234 -13.06 31.63 -4.80
CA LEU A 234 -11.71 31.05 -4.73
C LEU A 234 -10.92 31.62 -3.55
N GLU A 235 -11.00 32.94 -3.33
CA GLU A 235 -10.35 33.63 -2.21
C GLU A 235 -10.82 33.07 -0.86
N MET A 236 -12.13 32.88 -0.70
CA MET A 236 -12.75 32.33 0.52
C MET A 236 -12.69 30.81 0.60
N GLY A 237 -12.17 30.13 -0.44
CA GLY A 237 -12.12 28.67 -0.52
C GLY A 237 -13.49 28.00 -0.52
N ILE A 238 -14.51 28.65 -1.09
CA ILE A 238 -15.90 28.20 -1.14
C ILE A 238 -16.11 27.28 -2.33
N HIS A 239 -16.66 26.07 -2.09
CA HIS A 239 -16.93 25.10 -3.16
C HIS A 239 -18.29 24.40 -3.13
N LEU A 240 -19.09 24.70 -2.12
CA LEU A 240 -20.42 24.16 -1.84
C LEU A 240 -20.49 22.64 -1.61
N ILE A 241 -21.00 22.27 -0.44
CA ILE A 241 -21.59 20.98 -0.08
C ILE A 241 -22.93 21.27 0.58
N VAL A 242 -23.98 20.60 0.12
CA VAL A 242 -25.29 20.61 0.78
C VAL A 242 -25.69 19.19 1.14
N THR A 243 -26.04 18.98 2.41
CA THR A 243 -26.61 17.72 2.91
C THR A 243 -27.84 18.02 3.75
N GLN A 244 -28.67 17.01 4.00
CA GLN A 244 -29.90 17.15 4.77
C GLN A 244 -29.89 16.21 5.98
N ASP A 245 -30.40 16.71 7.10
CA ASP A 245 -30.65 15.94 8.31
C ASP A 245 -32.07 15.36 8.31
N ALA A 246 -32.31 14.30 9.10
CA ALA A 246 -33.61 13.66 9.22
C ALA A 246 -34.77 14.61 9.57
N ASP A 247 -34.48 15.67 10.34
CA ASP A 247 -35.45 16.72 10.71
C ASP A 247 -35.82 17.65 9.54
N GLY A 248 -35.19 17.46 8.37
CA GLY A 248 -35.40 18.23 7.15
C GLY A 248 -34.53 19.48 7.04
N SER A 249 -33.74 19.83 8.06
CA SER A 249 -32.79 20.95 8.03
C SER A 249 -31.61 20.64 7.12
N LEU A 250 -31.00 21.69 6.54
CA LEU A 250 -29.87 21.54 5.63
C LEU A 250 -28.57 21.94 6.31
N VAL A 251 -27.53 21.14 6.15
CA VAL A 251 -26.15 21.53 6.48
C VAL A 251 -25.49 22.02 5.19
N VAL A 252 -25.06 23.27 5.20
CA VAL A 252 -24.54 24.01 4.05
C VAL A 252 -23.16 24.57 4.40
N GLY A 253 -22.23 24.40 3.47
CA GLY A 253 -20.85 24.87 3.55
C GLY A 253 -20.20 24.57 2.20
N ASP A 254 -18.89 24.49 2.01
CA ASP A 254 -17.85 24.92 2.94
C ASP A 254 -17.00 26.03 2.34
N SER A 255 -16.26 26.74 3.20
CA SER A 255 -15.18 27.68 2.93
C SER A 255 -13.84 27.11 3.40
N HIS A 256 -12.70 27.58 2.91
CA HIS A 256 -11.39 27.13 3.39
C HIS A 256 -10.47 28.32 3.66
N HIS A 257 -10.20 28.59 4.94
CA HIS A 257 -9.23 29.61 5.35
C HIS A 257 -8.05 28.98 6.08
N TYR A 258 -6.86 29.08 5.49
CA TYR A 258 -5.64 28.51 6.05
C TYR A 258 -4.92 29.52 6.94
N GLY A 259 -4.43 29.08 8.08
CA GLY A 259 -3.65 29.90 9.01
C GLY A 259 -3.53 29.27 10.40
N ASP A 260 -2.47 29.63 11.13
CA ASP A 260 -2.26 29.20 12.52
C ASP A 260 -1.78 30.39 13.39
N PRO A 261 -2.54 30.81 14.43
CA PRO A 261 -3.87 30.31 14.77
C PRO A 261 -4.93 30.80 13.76
N PRO A 262 -5.96 29.99 13.47
CA PRO A 262 -7.07 30.44 12.65
C PRO A 262 -7.87 31.54 13.37
N MET A 263 -8.38 32.52 12.62
CA MET A 263 -9.25 33.56 13.15
C MET A 263 -10.51 32.94 13.77
N ILE A 264 -10.72 33.14 15.07
CA ILE A 264 -11.81 32.50 15.83
C ILE A 264 -13.20 33.03 15.49
N PHE A 265 -13.30 34.27 15.00
CA PHE A 265 -14.56 34.88 14.60
C PHE A 265 -14.91 34.51 13.16
N GLN A 266 -16.21 34.35 12.89
CA GLN A 266 -16.74 34.12 11.56
C GLN A 266 -16.98 35.45 10.84
N ASP A 267 -16.50 35.55 9.61
CA ASP A 267 -16.83 36.64 8.69
C ASP A 267 -18.17 36.37 8.01
N GLU A 268 -19.15 37.26 8.19
CA GLU A 268 -20.49 37.16 7.61
C GLU A 268 -20.47 37.13 6.07
N ARG A 269 -19.46 37.74 5.42
CA ARG A 269 -19.35 37.72 3.95
C ARG A 269 -19.20 36.30 3.40
N VAL A 270 -18.49 35.44 4.13
CA VAL A 270 -18.30 34.04 3.78
C VAL A 270 -19.62 33.28 3.87
N ASP A 271 -20.36 33.49 4.96
CA ASP A 271 -21.68 32.87 5.15
C ASP A 271 -22.66 33.29 4.04
N ARG A 272 -22.67 34.58 3.69
CA ARG A 272 -23.50 35.12 2.61
C ARG A 272 -23.14 34.48 1.26
N ALA A 273 -21.85 34.41 0.92
CA ALA A 273 -21.39 33.81 -0.33
C ALA A 273 -21.73 32.31 -0.43
N ILE A 274 -21.63 31.55 0.68
CA ILE A 274 -22.08 30.15 0.74
C ILE A 274 -23.58 30.05 0.48
N LEU A 275 -24.40 30.90 1.11
CA LEU A 275 -25.85 30.89 0.94
C LEU A 275 -26.27 31.29 -0.48
N ASP A 276 -25.62 32.30 -1.05
CA ASP A 276 -25.90 32.77 -2.40
C ASP A 276 -25.58 31.66 -3.40
N LEU A 277 -24.42 31.00 -3.27
CA LEU A 277 -24.07 29.83 -4.09
C LEU A 277 -25.06 28.66 -3.90
N ALA A 278 -25.50 28.39 -2.67
CA ALA A 278 -26.51 27.36 -2.42
C ALA A 278 -27.85 27.67 -3.11
N VAL A 279 -28.29 28.94 -3.08
CA VAL A 279 -29.50 29.41 -3.76
C VAL A 279 -29.32 29.35 -5.28
N GLU A 280 -28.13 29.65 -5.80
CA GLU A 280 -27.82 29.50 -7.22
C GLU A 280 -27.87 28.04 -7.68
N THR A 281 -27.54 27.08 -6.82
CA THR A 281 -27.56 25.64 -7.15
C THR A 281 -28.92 24.99 -6.91
N LEU A 282 -29.67 25.42 -5.89
CA LEU A 282 -30.90 24.78 -5.42
C LEU A 282 -32.13 25.71 -5.42
N GLU A 283 -33.30 25.12 -5.64
CA GLU A 283 -34.57 25.73 -5.28
C GLU A 283 -34.76 25.61 -3.76
N LEU A 284 -34.43 26.69 -3.04
CA LEU A 284 -34.51 26.80 -1.58
C LEU A 284 -35.66 27.74 -1.15
N PRO A 285 -36.85 27.19 -0.79
CA PRO A 285 -37.98 27.96 -0.28
C PRO A 285 -37.69 28.62 1.08
N GLU A 286 -37.01 27.92 1.97
CA GLU A 286 -36.65 28.42 3.29
C GLU A 286 -35.13 28.60 3.38
N ARG A 287 -34.69 29.81 3.74
CA ARG A 287 -33.28 30.24 3.68
C ARG A 287 -32.74 30.69 5.03
N ARG A 288 -33.58 30.69 6.06
CA ARG A 288 -33.21 31.14 7.39
C ARG A 288 -32.14 30.24 7.98
N VAL A 289 -31.00 30.83 8.31
CA VAL A 289 -29.93 30.17 9.09
C VAL A 289 -30.37 30.04 10.54
N VAL A 290 -30.39 28.82 11.07
CA VAL A 290 -30.78 28.50 12.45
C VAL A 290 -29.60 28.15 13.34
N ALA A 291 -28.46 27.78 12.76
CA ALA A 291 -27.22 27.58 13.51
C ALA A 291 -25.99 27.86 12.64
N ARG A 292 -24.88 28.20 13.30
CA ARG A 292 -23.56 28.41 12.72
C ARG A 292 -22.49 27.77 13.58
N TRP A 293 -21.46 27.22 12.97
CA TRP A 293 -20.27 26.76 13.68
C TRP A 293 -19.05 26.76 12.75
N THR A 294 -17.86 26.64 13.35
CA THR A 294 -16.61 26.49 12.61
C THR A 294 -16.01 25.11 12.83
N GLY A 295 -15.58 24.47 11.74
CA GLY A 295 -14.67 23.33 11.78
C GLY A 295 -13.22 23.82 11.75
N VAL A 296 -12.31 23.12 12.44
CA VAL A 296 -10.87 23.35 12.33
C VAL A 296 -10.17 22.01 12.27
N TYR A 297 -9.29 21.83 11.28
CA TYR A 297 -8.48 20.62 11.13
C TYR A 297 -7.04 20.99 10.73
N PRO A 298 -6.04 20.13 11.04
CA PRO A 298 -4.66 20.36 10.63
C PRO A 298 -4.55 20.25 9.11
N SER A 299 -3.66 21.02 8.49
CA SER A 299 -3.52 21.06 7.04
C SER A 299 -2.06 21.01 6.62
N HIS A 300 -1.78 20.34 5.51
CA HIS A 300 -0.46 20.29 4.90
C HIS A 300 -0.60 20.39 3.36
N PRO A 301 0.28 21.14 2.65
CA PRO A 301 0.13 21.37 1.21
C PRO A 301 0.24 20.11 0.35
N SER A 302 0.97 19.09 0.79
CA SER A 302 1.24 17.88 -0.02
C SER A 302 1.01 16.54 0.69
N LYS A 303 0.71 16.55 1.99
CA LYS A 303 0.50 15.33 2.77
C LYS A 303 -0.97 15.28 3.10
N LEU A 304 -1.67 14.26 2.63
CA LEU A 304 -3.12 14.13 2.87
C LEU A 304 -3.43 13.47 4.21
N ALA A 305 -2.50 12.66 4.71
CA ALA A 305 -2.45 12.21 6.09
C ALA A 305 -0.99 12.17 6.54
N LEU A 306 -0.77 12.34 7.84
CA LEU A 306 0.50 12.15 8.51
C LEU A 306 0.36 10.92 9.42
N ILE A 307 1.20 9.93 9.17
CA ILE A 307 1.44 8.80 10.07
C ILE A 307 2.92 8.88 10.41
N ASP A 308 3.22 9.02 11.70
CA ASP A 308 4.57 9.11 12.21
C ASP A 308 4.74 8.12 13.36
N ALA A 309 5.96 7.65 13.58
CA ALA A 309 6.29 6.62 14.56
C ALA A 309 7.26 7.19 15.61
N PRO A 310 6.75 7.81 16.70
CA PRO A 310 7.62 8.33 17.74
C PRO A 310 8.51 7.30 18.40
N GLU A 311 7.94 6.12 18.61
CA GLU A 311 8.53 4.95 19.24
C GLU A 311 8.00 3.69 18.52
N PRO A 312 8.63 2.51 18.66
CA PRO A 312 8.24 1.31 17.91
C PRO A 312 6.74 0.97 17.99
N ARG A 313 6.14 1.15 19.18
CA ARG A 313 4.73 0.84 19.48
C ARG A 313 3.84 2.07 19.64
N VAL A 314 4.29 3.22 19.15
CA VAL A 314 3.51 4.46 19.17
C VAL A 314 3.32 4.98 17.75
N ARG A 315 2.09 5.37 17.41
CA ARG A 315 1.79 6.08 16.17
C ARG A 315 1.16 7.43 16.46
N LEU A 316 1.61 8.43 15.73
CA LEU A 316 1.06 9.79 15.72
C LEU A 316 0.35 10.00 14.38
N VAL A 317 -0.97 10.17 14.43
CA VAL A 317 -1.84 10.09 13.23
C VAL A 317 -2.71 11.33 13.10
N LEU A 318 -2.60 12.01 11.95
CA LEU A 318 -3.39 13.19 11.62
C LEU A 318 -3.88 13.10 10.16
N VAL A 319 -5.14 13.44 9.92
CA VAL A 319 -5.65 13.68 8.56
C VAL A 319 -5.48 15.16 8.24
N THR A 320 -4.71 15.47 7.21
CA THR A 320 -4.22 16.83 6.89
C THR A 320 -4.83 17.42 5.61
N SER A 321 -5.89 16.80 5.10
CA SER A 321 -6.56 17.10 3.83
C SER A 321 -8.01 17.57 3.97
N GLY A 322 -8.57 17.54 5.19
CA GLY A 322 -10.00 17.73 5.43
C GLY A 322 -10.87 16.51 5.08
N THR A 323 -10.26 15.36 4.75
CA THR A 323 -10.98 14.14 4.34
C THR A 323 -11.16 13.13 5.47
N GLY A 324 -11.15 13.58 6.73
CA GLY A 324 -11.16 12.71 7.91
C GLY A 324 -12.33 11.73 7.92
N MET A 325 -13.57 12.22 7.77
CA MET A 325 -14.77 11.38 7.70
C MET A 325 -14.70 10.36 6.56
N SER A 326 -14.13 10.77 5.43
CA SER A 326 -13.97 9.92 4.25
C SER A 326 -12.88 8.87 4.39
N THR A 327 -11.83 9.09 5.18
CA THR A 327 -10.63 8.23 5.15
C THR A 327 -10.29 7.56 6.47
N ALA A 328 -11.00 7.91 7.56
CA ALA A 328 -10.64 7.52 8.92
C ALA A 328 -10.61 6.01 9.14
N PHE A 329 -11.57 5.24 8.60
CA PHE A 329 -11.63 3.81 8.85
C PHE A 329 -10.47 3.06 8.18
N ALA A 330 -10.24 3.31 6.89
CA ALA A 330 -9.11 2.70 6.18
C ALA A 330 -7.76 3.13 6.77
N LEU A 331 -7.63 4.41 7.16
CA LEU A 331 -6.43 4.88 7.85
C LEU A 331 -6.26 4.19 9.22
N GLY A 332 -7.36 3.92 9.93
CA GLY A 332 -7.37 3.19 11.19
C GLY A 332 -6.92 1.73 11.01
N GLU A 333 -7.42 1.04 9.98
CA GLU A 333 -7.00 -0.32 9.61
C GLU A 333 -5.48 -0.34 9.37
N GLU A 334 -4.96 0.53 8.48
CA GLU A 334 -3.53 0.63 8.18
C GLU A 334 -2.65 0.85 9.43
N VAL A 335 -3.09 1.70 10.36
CA VAL A 335 -2.34 2.00 11.59
C VAL A 335 -2.37 0.83 12.57
N VAL A 336 -3.49 0.12 12.68
CA VAL A 336 -3.61 -1.06 13.54
C VAL A 336 -2.78 -2.20 12.99
N ASP A 337 -2.83 -2.45 11.68
CA ASP A 337 -2.05 -3.51 11.02
C ASP A 337 -0.53 -3.28 11.17
N ASP A 338 -0.10 -2.03 11.00
CA ASP A 338 1.29 -1.62 11.21
C ASP A 338 1.75 -1.81 12.67
N LEU A 339 0.89 -1.51 13.66
CA LEU A 339 1.20 -1.74 15.08
C LEU A 339 1.13 -3.21 15.50
N ALA A 340 0.29 -4.02 14.83
CA ALA A 340 0.18 -5.45 15.05
C ALA A 340 1.40 -6.23 14.50
N GLY A 341 2.18 -5.62 13.60
CA GLY A 341 3.29 -6.28 12.92
C GLY A 341 2.81 -7.22 11.81
N ASP A 342 1.57 -7.08 11.35
CA ASP A 342 0.99 -7.82 10.23
C ASP A 342 1.25 -7.13 8.87
N GLY A 343 2.03 -6.04 8.85
CA GLY A 343 2.57 -5.43 7.63
C GLY A 343 4.00 -5.87 7.36
N LEU A 344 4.36 -6.04 6.07
CA LEU A 344 5.74 -6.33 5.64
C LEU A 344 6.74 -5.22 6.02
N ASN A 345 6.31 -4.07 6.54
CA ASN A 345 7.16 -2.91 6.85
C ASN A 345 8.22 -3.14 7.96
N ALA A 346 8.20 -4.28 8.67
CA ALA A 346 9.29 -4.71 9.57
C ALA A 346 9.96 -6.05 9.14
N GLY A 347 9.63 -6.53 7.94
CA GLY A 347 10.03 -7.82 7.38
C GLY A 347 11.40 -7.85 6.71
N ALA A 348 11.73 -9.02 6.14
CA ALA A 348 12.92 -9.20 5.31
C ALA A 348 12.57 -9.83 3.96
N VAL A 349 13.29 -9.40 2.92
CA VAL A 349 13.32 -10.12 1.64
C VAL A 349 14.63 -10.86 1.55
N ILE A 350 14.55 -12.19 1.42
CA ILE A 350 15.67 -13.11 1.49
C ILE A 350 15.96 -13.62 0.08
N PHE A 351 17.10 -13.24 -0.48
CA PHE A 351 17.46 -13.56 -1.86
C PHE A 351 18.39 -14.77 -1.95
N ASP A 352 18.15 -15.63 -2.95
CA ASP A 352 19.23 -16.43 -3.53
C ASP A 352 20.16 -15.59 -4.43
N TRP A 353 21.24 -16.19 -4.93
CA TRP A 353 22.24 -15.53 -5.76
C TRP A 353 22.14 -15.89 -7.24
N ALA A 354 22.60 -17.08 -7.63
CA ALA A 354 22.78 -17.44 -9.04
C ALA A 354 21.44 -17.72 -9.71
N GLY A 355 21.13 -17.01 -10.79
CA GLY A 355 19.82 -17.04 -11.44
C GLY A 355 18.76 -16.16 -10.79
N THR A 356 19.05 -15.59 -9.61
CA THR A 356 18.12 -14.72 -8.86
C THR A 356 18.58 -13.25 -8.83
N VAL A 357 19.79 -12.97 -8.33
CA VAL A 357 20.36 -11.59 -8.31
C VAL A 357 21.58 -11.43 -9.22
N VAL A 358 22.29 -12.52 -9.55
CA VAL A 358 23.45 -12.56 -10.44
C VAL A 358 23.36 -13.76 -11.38
N ASP A 359 24.27 -13.87 -12.35
CA ASP A 359 24.45 -15.05 -13.21
C ASP A 359 23.15 -15.46 -13.93
N HIS A 360 22.73 -14.64 -14.91
CA HIS A 360 21.54 -14.93 -15.71
C HIS A 360 21.64 -16.33 -16.36
N GLY A 361 20.66 -17.18 -16.06
CA GLY A 361 20.62 -18.58 -16.45
C GLY A 361 21.36 -19.53 -15.52
N SER A 362 21.86 -19.08 -14.36
CA SER A 362 22.62 -19.86 -13.38
C SER A 362 23.68 -20.75 -14.05
N ARG A 363 24.60 -20.14 -14.81
CA ARG A 363 25.54 -20.84 -15.70
C ARG A 363 26.88 -21.13 -15.04
N ALA A 364 27.31 -20.34 -14.07
CA ALA A 364 28.64 -20.45 -13.45
C ALA A 364 28.97 -21.85 -12.93
N PRO A 365 28.07 -22.55 -12.19
CA PRO A 365 28.40 -23.88 -11.69
C PRO A 365 28.43 -24.96 -12.80
N MET A 366 27.78 -24.75 -13.96
CA MET A 366 27.61 -25.81 -14.95
C MET A 366 28.93 -26.16 -15.61
N GLY A 367 29.68 -25.15 -16.06
CA GLY A 367 31.00 -25.34 -16.64
C GLY A 367 31.98 -25.97 -15.63
N ALA A 368 31.89 -25.55 -14.37
CA ALA A 368 32.73 -26.10 -13.31
C ALA A 368 32.44 -27.58 -13.02
N PHE A 369 31.16 -28.01 -13.01
CA PHE A 369 30.82 -29.43 -12.84
C PHE A 369 31.32 -30.28 -14.01
N VAL A 370 31.06 -29.85 -15.24
CA VAL A 370 31.52 -30.58 -16.44
C VAL A 370 33.04 -30.72 -16.43
N ALA A 371 33.76 -29.64 -16.13
CA ALA A 371 35.21 -29.66 -16.07
C ALA A 371 35.76 -30.50 -14.90
N ALA A 372 35.10 -30.47 -13.73
CA ALA A 372 35.50 -31.26 -12.57
C ALA A 372 35.33 -32.77 -12.84
N PHE A 373 34.18 -33.21 -13.34
CA PHE A 373 33.93 -34.60 -13.70
C PHE A 373 34.87 -35.08 -14.82
N GLY A 374 35.16 -34.22 -15.80
CA GLY A 374 36.13 -34.50 -16.86
C GLY A 374 37.55 -34.79 -16.34
N ARG A 375 37.98 -34.19 -15.22
CA ARG A 375 39.27 -34.52 -14.59
C ARG A 375 39.33 -35.94 -14.04
N PHE A 376 38.19 -36.55 -13.78
CA PHE A 376 38.06 -37.95 -13.38
C PHE A 376 37.65 -38.85 -14.56
N GLY A 377 37.73 -38.35 -15.80
CA GLY A 377 37.40 -39.11 -17.00
C GLY A 377 35.91 -39.42 -17.16
N VAL A 378 35.03 -38.67 -16.49
CA VAL A 378 33.58 -38.86 -16.58
C VAL A 378 32.97 -37.75 -17.44
N ASP A 379 32.33 -38.15 -18.53
CA ASP A 379 31.59 -37.25 -19.40
C ASP A 379 30.27 -36.83 -18.76
N LEU A 380 30.15 -35.54 -18.46
CA LEU A 380 28.95 -34.92 -17.89
C LEU A 380 28.44 -33.84 -18.85
N SER A 381 27.16 -33.90 -19.21
CA SER A 381 26.50 -32.84 -19.96
C SER A 381 25.99 -31.71 -19.04
N ILE A 382 25.88 -30.50 -19.57
CA ILE A 382 25.26 -29.36 -18.85
C ILE A 382 23.82 -29.71 -18.42
N ALA A 383 23.07 -30.45 -19.25
CA ALA A 383 21.71 -30.86 -18.93
C ALA A 383 21.65 -31.77 -17.67
N GLN A 384 22.63 -32.66 -17.48
CA GLN A 384 22.74 -33.48 -16.27
C GLN A 384 23.16 -32.63 -15.07
N ALA A 385 24.18 -31.78 -15.22
CA ALA A 385 24.68 -30.88 -14.18
C ALA A 385 23.58 -29.94 -13.63
N ARG A 386 22.59 -29.57 -14.45
CA ARG A 386 21.48 -28.70 -14.02
C ARG A 386 20.41 -29.40 -13.17
N ARG A 387 20.30 -30.74 -13.22
CA ARG A 387 19.18 -31.46 -12.57
C ARG A 387 19.13 -31.23 -11.04
N PRO A 388 20.24 -31.33 -10.27
CA PRO A 388 20.22 -31.14 -8.82
C PRO A 388 20.51 -29.69 -8.37
N MET A 389 20.19 -28.69 -9.19
CA MET A 389 20.49 -27.29 -8.82
C MET A 389 19.75 -26.83 -7.58
N GLY A 390 20.39 -25.95 -6.80
CA GLY A 390 19.85 -25.45 -5.54
C GLY A 390 20.28 -26.24 -4.30
N LEU A 391 20.73 -27.50 -4.47
CA LEU A 391 21.32 -28.29 -3.38
C LEU A 391 22.71 -27.74 -2.95
N PRO A 392 23.13 -27.99 -1.70
CA PRO A 392 24.52 -27.83 -1.29
C PRO A 392 25.46 -28.58 -2.23
N LYS A 393 26.67 -28.05 -2.48
CA LYS A 393 27.54 -28.57 -3.56
C LYS A 393 27.97 -30.02 -3.37
N ARG A 394 28.16 -30.48 -2.12
CA ARG A 394 28.46 -31.88 -1.82
C ARG A 394 27.28 -32.80 -2.16
N ASP A 395 26.08 -32.42 -1.74
CA ASP A 395 24.84 -33.16 -2.04
C ASP A 395 24.49 -33.14 -3.52
N HIS A 396 24.83 -32.04 -4.21
CA HIS A 396 24.72 -31.95 -5.66
C HIS A 396 25.62 -32.98 -6.35
N ILE A 397 26.91 -33.07 -5.96
CA ILE A 397 27.84 -34.07 -6.51
C ILE A 397 27.34 -35.49 -6.24
N LYS A 398 26.86 -35.76 -5.03
CA LYS A 398 26.23 -37.03 -4.67
C LYS A 398 25.07 -37.36 -5.60
N ALA A 399 24.13 -36.44 -5.78
CA ALA A 399 22.97 -36.63 -6.66
C ALA A 399 23.37 -36.84 -8.13
N LEU A 400 24.45 -36.21 -8.60
CA LEU A 400 24.99 -36.49 -9.94
C LEU A 400 25.56 -37.91 -10.03
N LEU A 401 26.35 -38.35 -9.04
CA LEU A 401 26.94 -39.70 -9.02
C LEU A 401 25.89 -40.82 -8.84
N GLU A 402 24.73 -40.51 -8.27
CA GLU A 402 23.60 -41.43 -8.17
C GLU A 402 22.81 -41.59 -9.48
N MET A 403 23.04 -40.73 -10.49
CA MET A 403 22.42 -40.90 -11.80
C MET A 403 23.01 -42.14 -12.50
N PRO A 404 22.19 -43.10 -12.97
CA PRO A 404 22.68 -44.36 -13.52
C PRO A 404 23.74 -44.19 -14.62
N GLU A 405 23.55 -43.22 -15.50
CA GLU A 405 24.46 -42.93 -16.60
C GLU A 405 25.81 -42.33 -16.14
N VAL A 406 25.80 -41.49 -15.10
CA VAL A 406 27.02 -40.90 -14.52
C VAL A 406 27.75 -41.92 -13.67
N ALA A 407 27.04 -42.73 -12.88
CA ALA A 407 27.58 -43.84 -12.10
C ALA A 407 28.30 -44.86 -13.00
N ALA A 408 27.71 -45.20 -14.14
CA ALA A 408 28.32 -46.09 -15.13
C ALA A 408 29.59 -45.48 -15.75
N GLY A 409 29.56 -44.19 -16.09
CA GLY A 409 30.74 -43.45 -16.57
C GLY A 409 31.87 -43.42 -15.53
N TRP A 410 31.52 -43.18 -14.27
CA TRP A 410 32.46 -43.23 -13.15
C TRP A 410 33.07 -44.62 -12.97
N GLN A 411 32.24 -45.68 -12.97
CA GLN A 411 32.71 -47.06 -12.88
C GLN A 411 33.66 -47.42 -14.03
N ALA A 412 33.39 -46.96 -15.25
CA ALA A 412 34.25 -47.18 -16.41
C ALA A 412 35.58 -46.43 -16.31
N ALA A 413 35.58 -45.18 -15.82
CA ALA A 413 36.77 -44.34 -15.74
C ALA A 413 37.66 -44.63 -14.52
N GLN A 414 37.05 -44.99 -13.38
CA GLN A 414 37.71 -45.10 -12.07
C GLN A 414 37.81 -46.55 -11.56
N GLY A 415 37.21 -47.52 -12.25
CA GLY A 415 37.31 -48.94 -11.92
C GLY A 415 36.49 -49.40 -10.71
N GLY A 416 35.68 -48.53 -10.11
CA GLY A 416 34.82 -48.83 -8.96
C GLY A 416 33.59 -47.93 -8.91
N SER A 417 32.57 -48.35 -8.15
CA SER A 417 31.34 -47.57 -7.99
C SER A 417 31.61 -46.35 -7.12
N PRO A 418 30.95 -45.21 -7.35
CA PRO A 418 31.18 -44.01 -6.56
C PRO A 418 30.81 -44.24 -5.09
N ASP A 419 31.74 -43.89 -4.20
CA ASP A 419 31.60 -43.96 -2.74
C ASP A 419 31.69 -42.54 -2.12
N GLU A 420 31.60 -42.43 -0.80
CA GLU A 420 31.74 -41.13 -0.12
C GLU A 420 33.10 -40.46 -0.40
N ALA A 421 34.17 -41.26 -0.54
CA ALA A 421 35.48 -40.74 -0.90
C ALA A 421 35.51 -40.16 -2.32
N ALA A 422 34.74 -40.70 -3.27
CA ALA A 422 34.58 -40.13 -4.61
C ALA A 422 33.92 -38.74 -4.56
N ILE A 423 32.88 -38.59 -3.74
CA ILE A 423 32.19 -37.30 -3.52
C ILE A 423 33.18 -36.27 -2.99
N ASP A 424 33.97 -36.62 -1.97
CA ASP A 424 34.94 -35.72 -1.36
C ASP A 424 36.04 -35.29 -2.35
N ARG A 425 36.58 -36.22 -3.14
CA ARG A 425 37.59 -35.89 -4.18
C ARG A 425 37.04 -34.95 -5.26
N LEU A 426 35.81 -35.19 -5.72
CA LEU A 426 35.15 -34.29 -6.69
C LEU A 426 34.89 -32.93 -6.06
N TYR A 427 34.49 -32.89 -4.79
CA TYR A 427 34.22 -31.66 -4.07
C TYR A 427 35.48 -30.80 -3.90
N GLU A 428 36.60 -31.41 -3.51
CA GLU A 428 37.93 -30.76 -3.39
C GLU A 428 38.39 -30.12 -4.71
N VAL A 429 38.07 -30.74 -5.84
CA VAL A 429 38.40 -30.22 -7.17
C VAL A 429 37.40 -29.15 -7.62
N PHE A 430 36.11 -29.35 -7.37
CA PHE A 430 35.04 -28.49 -7.83
C PHE A 430 35.05 -27.11 -7.17
N VAL A 431 35.24 -27.05 -5.85
CA VAL A 431 35.11 -25.79 -5.09
C VAL A 431 36.08 -24.70 -5.60
N PRO A 432 37.40 -24.97 -5.75
CA PRO A 432 38.34 -23.98 -6.30
C PRO A 432 37.99 -23.57 -7.74
N MET A 433 37.64 -24.54 -8.60
CA MET A 433 37.28 -24.26 -10.00
C MET A 433 36.05 -23.36 -10.10
N ASN A 434 35.04 -23.62 -9.28
CA ASN A 434 33.83 -22.82 -9.26
C ASN A 434 34.09 -21.43 -8.65
N ALA A 435 34.95 -21.31 -7.63
CA ALA A 435 35.36 -20.03 -7.06
C ALA A 435 36.13 -19.15 -8.08
N GLU A 436 36.90 -19.74 -8.98
CA GLU A 436 37.57 -19.01 -10.07
C GLU A 436 36.59 -18.50 -11.14
N VAL A 437 35.59 -19.32 -11.50
CA VAL A 437 34.63 -19.00 -12.56
C VAL A 437 33.56 -18.04 -12.08
N VAL A 438 33.10 -18.14 -10.83
CA VAL A 438 31.95 -17.36 -10.31
C VAL A 438 32.14 -15.85 -10.45
N ALA A 439 33.37 -15.35 -10.30
CA ALA A 439 33.68 -13.93 -10.44
C ALA A 439 33.40 -13.38 -11.86
N ARG A 440 33.46 -14.24 -12.88
CA ARG A 440 33.13 -13.88 -14.28
C ARG A 440 31.62 -13.81 -14.54
N HIS A 441 30.82 -14.30 -13.59
CA HIS A 441 29.36 -14.34 -13.64
C HIS A 441 28.73 -13.44 -12.56
N ALA A 442 29.50 -12.46 -12.07
CA ALA A 442 29.06 -11.58 -10.99
C ALA A 442 28.20 -10.39 -11.45
N GLU A 443 27.89 -10.29 -12.74
CA GLU A 443 26.99 -9.26 -13.25
C GLU A 443 25.60 -9.42 -12.63
N LEU A 444 25.06 -8.32 -12.10
CA LEU A 444 23.71 -8.32 -11.54
C LEU A 444 22.68 -8.56 -12.65
N ILE A 445 21.67 -9.35 -12.33
CA ILE A 445 20.49 -9.46 -13.18
C ILE A 445 19.85 -8.07 -13.31
N PRO A 446 19.44 -7.63 -14.52
CA PRO A 446 18.85 -6.32 -14.72
C PRO A 446 17.71 -6.03 -13.75
N GLY A 447 17.74 -4.84 -13.13
CA GLY A 447 16.75 -4.40 -12.14
C GLY A 447 17.03 -4.86 -10.71
N ALA A 448 18.04 -5.70 -10.44
CA ALA A 448 18.33 -6.20 -9.09
C ALA A 448 18.71 -5.07 -8.11
N ALA A 449 19.61 -4.17 -8.53
CA ALA A 449 20.08 -3.07 -7.69
C ALA A 449 18.96 -2.07 -7.38
N GLU A 450 18.16 -1.72 -8.39
CA GLU A 450 17.01 -0.82 -8.27
C GLU A 450 15.94 -1.43 -7.36
N THR A 451 15.67 -2.73 -7.52
CA THR A 451 14.72 -3.45 -6.69
C THR A 451 15.18 -3.43 -5.24
N VAL A 452 16.42 -3.80 -4.94
CA VAL A 452 16.95 -3.80 -3.57
C VAL A 452 16.96 -2.40 -2.96
N ALA A 453 17.33 -1.37 -3.74
CA ALA A 453 17.28 0.02 -3.28
C ALA A 453 15.84 0.43 -2.90
N ALA A 454 14.85 0.04 -3.72
CA ALA A 454 13.44 0.31 -3.42
C ALA A 454 12.95 -0.43 -2.17
N LEU A 455 13.35 -1.70 -1.98
CA LEU A 455 13.02 -2.47 -0.78
C LEU A 455 13.60 -1.83 0.48
N ARG A 456 14.86 -1.39 0.43
CA ARG A 456 15.49 -0.67 1.53
C ARG A 456 14.80 0.66 1.82
N ALA A 457 14.40 1.40 0.78
CA ALA A 457 13.64 2.65 0.95
C ALA A 457 12.25 2.41 1.59
N ALA A 458 11.69 1.21 1.42
CA ALA A 458 10.48 0.75 2.09
C ALA A 458 10.72 0.21 3.52
N GLY A 459 11.96 0.26 4.03
CA GLY A 459 12.30 -0.20 5.39
C GLY A 459 12.54 -1.70 5.54
N LEU A 460 12.54 -2.47 4.44
CA LEU A 460 12.79 -3.91 4.47
C LEU A 460 14.28 -4.24 4.66
N LYS A 461 14.55 -5.27 5.46
CA LYS A 461 15.90 -5.85 5.57
C LYS A 461 16.17 -6.80 4.41
N ILE A 462 17.43 -6.86 3.99
CA ILE A 462 17.85 -7.67 2.84
C ILE A 462 18.66 -8.86 3.35
N GLY A 463 18.04 -10.03 3.38
CA GLY A 463 18.69 -11.29 3.75
C GLY A 463 19.19 -12.06 2.54
N SER A 464 20.02 -13.07 2.78
CA SER A 464 20.40 -13.99 1.72
C SER A 464 20.79 -15.38 2.22
N THR A 465 20.37 -16.40 1.48
CA THR A 465 20.84 -17.79 1.60
C THR A 465 21.42 -18.22 0.26
N THR A 466 22.34 -19.18 0.24
CA THR A 466 22.88 -19.73 -1.01
C THR A 466 23.37 -21.17 -0.87
N GLY A 467 23.27 -21.94 -1.96
CA GLY A 467 23.92 -23.24 -2.09
C GLY A 467 25.44 -23.15 -2.30
N TYR A 468 26.03 -21.95 -2.44
CA TYR A 468 27.48 -21.76 -2.47
C TYR A 468 28.09 -21.79 -1.08
N VAL A 469 29.32 -22.30 -0.99
CA VAL A 469 30.13 -22.23 0.22
C VAL A 469 30.80 -20.87 0.35
N ARG A 470 31.26 -20.55 1.56
CA ARG A 470 31.83 -19.24 1.89
C ARG A 470 33.04 -18.86 1.03
N GLU A 471 33.85 -19.83 0.64
CA GLU A 471 35.01 -19.62 -0.26
C GLU A 471 34.59 -19.07 -1.64
N ILE A 472 33.51 -19.59 -2.22
CA ILE A 472 32.96 -19.12 -3.49
C ILE A 472 32.36 -17.72 -3.30
N MET A 473 31.60 -17.53 -2.23
CA MET A 473 30.96 -16.24 -1.93
C MET A 473 31.96 -15.11 -1.66
N ALA A 474 33.14 -15.42 -1.11
CA ALA A 474 34.21 -14.46 -0.91
C ALA A 474 34.70 -13.83 -2.24
N ARG A 475 34.51 -14.52 -3.37
CA ARG A 475 34.86 -14.00 -4.71
C ARG A 475 33.72 -13.21 -5.37
N LEU A 476 32.48 -13.40 -4.92
CA LEU A 476 31.27 -12.85 -5.56
C LEU A 476 30.71 -11.61 -4.85
N THR A 477 30.81 -11.56 -3.53
CA THR A 477 30.20 -10.48 -2.70
C THR A 477 30.75 -9.10 -3.02
N GLY A 478 32.07 -8.94 -3.17
CA GLY A 478 32.70 -7.66 -3.51
C GLY A 478 32.22 -7.10 -4.86
N PRO A 479 32.33 -7.87 -5.97
CA PRO A 479 31.80 -7.46 -7.27
C PRO A 479 30.30 -7.13 -7.29
N ALA A 480 29.46 -7.90 -6.59
CA ALA A 480 28.02 -7.61 -6.50
C ALA A 480 27.72 -6.33 -5.69
N ALA A 481 28.45 -6.11 -4.59
CA ALA A 481 28.32 -4.89 -3.78
C ALA A 481 28.70 -3.64 -4.58
N ALA A 482 29.74 -3.71 -5.41
CA ALA A 482 30.14 -2.62 -6.30
C ALA A 482 29.07 -2.25 -7.34
N GLN A 483 28.14 -3.16 -7.64
CA GLN A 483 27.02 -2.96 -8.55
C GLN A 483 25.71 -2.59 -7.81
N GLY A 484 25.72 -2.47 -6.48
CA GLY A 484 24.57 -2.05 -5.69
C GLY A 484 23.82 -3.17 -4.96
N PHE A 485 24.34 -4.40 -4.96
CA PHE A 485 23.77 -5.51 -4.19
C PHE A 485 24.68 -5.91 -3.02
N ALA A 486 24.32 -5.50 -1.81
CA ALA A 486 24.95 -5.94 -0.57
C ALA A 486 23.87 -6.32 0.45
N PRO A 487 23.67 -7.62 0.76
CA PRO A 487 22.69 -8.02 1.75
C PRO A 487 23.19 -7.74 3.17
N ASP A 488 22.25 -7.51 4.09
CA ASP A 488 22.51 -7.29 5.53
C ASP A 488 22.95 -8.58 6.24
N ASN A 489 22.67 -9.74 5.62
CA ASN A 489 23.04 -11.07 6.07
C ASN A 489 23.41 -11.98 4.88
N LEU A 490 24.29 -12.95 5.11
CA LEU A 490 24.62 -13.99 4.15
C LEU A 490 24.84 -15.32 4.87
N VAL A 491 23.98 -16.31 4.58
CA VAL A 491 24.15 -17.71 5.00
C VAL A 491 24.56 -18.56 3.80
N CYS A 492 25.68 -19.26 3.92
CA CYS A 492 26.27 -20.11 2.89
C CYS A 492 26.03 -21.59 3.22
N ALA A 493 26.09 -22.44 2.19
CA ALA A 493 26.15 -23.88 2.39
C ALA A 493 27.36 -24.23 3.27
N GLY A 494 27.13 -25.10 4.27
CA GLY A 494 28.14 -25.52 5.25
C GLY A 494 28.26 -24.64 6.49
N ASP A 495 27.58 -23.48 6.56
CA ASP A 495 27.52 -22.69 7.80
C ASP A 495 26.67 -23.37 8.90
N LEU A 496 25.75 -24.25 8.49
CA LEU A 496 24.83 -25.00 9.35
C LEU A 496 24.86 -26.50 8.99
N PRO A 497 24.44 -27.39 9.91
CA PRO A 497 24.46 -28.84 9.69
C PRO A 497 23.61 -29.33 8.52
N GLU A 498 22.49 -28.65 8.23
CA GLU A 498 21.61 -28.95 7.09
C GLU A 498 21.43 -27.70 6.22
N GLY A 499 21.43 -27.91 4.90
CA GLY A 499 21.15 -26.88 3.90
C GLY A 499 19.77 -27.03 3.29
N ARG A 500 19.56 -26.44 2.11
CA ARG A 500 18.30 -26.57 1.36
C ARG A 500 17.93 -28.04 1.12
N PRO A 501 16.66 -28.44 1.25
CA PRO A 501 15.47 -27.62 1.49
C PRO A 501 15.10 -27.42 2.97
N SER A 502 15.99 -27.72 3.93
CA SER A 502 15.72 -27.46 5.35
C SER A 502 15.54 -25.95 5.62
N PRO A 503 14.79 -25.55 6.67
CA PRO A 503 14.56 -24.14 6.97
C PRO A 503 15.71 -23.46 7.72
N PHE A 504 16.79 -24.18 8.04
CA PHE A 504 17.79 -23.71 9.00
C PHE A 504 18.53 -22.46 8.53
N ASN A 505 18.84 -22.34 7.25
CA ASN A 505 19.48 -21.13 6.72
C ASN A 505 18.57 -19.91 6.88
N ILE A 506 17.26 -20.07 6.64
CA ILE A 506 16.28 -19.00 6.83
C ILE A 506 16.21 -18.62 8.30
N TYR A 507 16.11 -19.58 9.21
CA TYR A 507 16.09 -19.28 10.65
C TYR A 507 17.35 -18.56 11.12
N ARG A 508 18.54 -18.94 10.63
CA ARG A 508 19.78 -18.18 10.87
C ARG A 508 19.67 -16.76 10.32
N THR A 509 19.20 -16.58 9.09
CA THR A 509 18.99 -15.25 8.50
C THR A 509 18.03 -14.41 9.35
N LEU A 510 16.90 -14.96 9.80
CA LEU A 510 15.92 -14.24 10.62
C LEU A 510 16.52 -13.81 11.96
N LEU A 511 17.32 -14.68 12.60
CA LEU A 511 18.03 -14.37 13.85
C LEU A 511 19.04 -13.24 13.65
N ASP A 512 19.88 -13.35 12.62
CA ASP A 512 20.94 -12.38 12.33
C ASP A 512 20.35 -11.02 11.95
N LEU A 513 19.22 -11.02 11.22
CA LEU A 513 18.51 -9.80 10.87
C LEU A 513 17.60 -9.29 11.99
N GLN A 514 17.35 -10.06 13.06
CA GLN A 514 16.38 -9.73 14.10
C GLN A 514 14.99 -9.43 13.51
N VAL A 515 14.45 -10.36 12.72
CA VAL A 515 13.12 -10.26 12.09
C VAL A 515 12.23 -11.41 12.54
N TRP A 516 10.98 -11.08 12.88
CA TRP A 516 9.94 -12.02 13.32
C TRP A 516 8.56 -11.40 13.07
N PRO A 517 7.51 -12.17 12.71
CA PRO A 517 7.51 -13.62 12.43
C PRO A 517 8.04 -13.97 11.04
N ALA A 518 8.32 -15.26 10.77
CA ALA A 518 8.72 -15.74 9.44
C ALA A 518 7.67 -15.42 8.36
N ALA A 519 6.39 -15.37 8.73
CA ALA A 519 5.29 -14.98 7.84
C ALA A 519 5.36 -13.51 7.37
N ALA A 520 6.19 -12.67 8.02
CA ALA A 520 6.51 -11.32 7.57
C ALA A 520 7.75 -11.27 6.67
N CYS A 521 8.25 -12.41 6.18
CA CYS A 521 9.41 -12.48 5.30
C CYS A 521 9.05 -13.13 3.96
N VAL A 522 9.79 -12.74 2.92
CA VAL A 522 9.63 -13.28 1.57
C VAL A 522 10.94 -13.89 1.09
N LYS A 523 10.91 -15.19 0.76
CA LYS A 523 12.04 -15.89 0.12
C LYS A 523 11.92 -15.80 -1.40
N ILE A 524 12.97 -15.29 -2.04
CA ILE A 524 13.11 -15.20 -3.49
C ILE A 524 14.11 -16.25 -3.96
N ASP A 525 13.72 -17.11 -4.90
CA ASP A 525 14.57 -18.18 -5.41
C ASP A 525 14.15 -18.63 -6.82
N ASP A 526 15.08 -19.16 -7.60
CA ASP A 526 14.84 -19.69 -8.94
C ASP A 526 14.84 -21.24 -9.01
N THR A 527 15.06 -21.90 -7.87
CA THR A 527 15.17 -23.37 -7.77
C THR A 527 14.11 -23.98 -6.87
N GLU A 528 13.69 -25.22 -7.13
CA GLU A 528 12.74 -25.93 -6.26
C GLU A 528 13.24 -26.11 -4.81
N PRO A 529 14.51 -26.50 -4.55
CA PRO A 529 14.99 -26.64 -3.17
C PRO A 529 15.01 -25.32 -2.40
N GLY A 530 15.27 -24.20 -3.07
CA GLY A 530 15.29 -22.89 -2.43
C GLY A 530 13.91 -22.31 -2.17
N ILE A 531 12.92 -22.61 -3.04
CA ILE A 531 11.51 -22.34 -2.74
C ILE A 531 11.05 -23.20 -1.56
N ALA A 532 11.37 -24.49 -1.55
CA ALA A 532 11.01 -25.39 -0.46
C ALA A 532 11.65 -24.97 0.88
N GLU A 533 12.87 -24.43 0.88
CA GLU A 533 13.51 -23.83 2.06
C GLU A 533 12.66 -22.69 2.66
N GLY A 534 12.11 -21.80 1.83
CA GLY A 534 11.23 -20.72 2.27
C GLY A 534 9.88 -21.23 2.80
N VAL A 535 9.27 -22.20 2.11
CA VAL A 535 8.00 -22.83 2.52
C VAL A 535 8.17 -23.52 3.87
N ASN A 536 9.21 -24.35 4.03
CA ASN A 536 9.49 -25.06 5.27
C ASN A 536 9.79 -24.11 6.45
N ALA A 537 10.27 -22.90 6.18
CA ALA A 537 10.51 -21.89 7.20
C ALA A 537 9.25 -21.10 7.61
N GLY A 538 8.15 -21.24 6.86
CA GLY A 538 6.93 -20.45 7.07
C GLY A 538 7.02 -19.02 6.51
N CYS A 539 7.85 -18.80 5.50
CA CYS A 539 7.92 -17.54 4.77
C CYS A 539 6.99 -17.55 3.56
N TRP A 540 6.55 -16.36 3.12
CA TRP A 540 6.06 -16.23 1.75
C TRP A 540 7.20 -16.53 0.77
N THR A 541 6.88 -16.97 -0.45
CA THR A 541 7.87 -17.39 -1.44
C THR A 541 7.51 -16.87 -2.83
N VAL A 542 8.50 -16.32 -3.53
CA VAL A 542 8.37 -15.86 -4.90
C VAL A 542 9.43 -16.55 -5.75
N GLY A 543 8.96 -17.32 -6.73
CA GLY A 543 9.82 -17.95 -7.73
C GLY A 543 10.24 -16.96 -8.82
N VAL A 544 11.49 -17.05 -9.28
CA VAL A 544 11.97 -16.32 -10.47
C VAL A 544 12.11 -17.27 -11.65
N ALA A 545 11.36 -17.03 -12.72
CA ALA A 545 11.17 -17.99 -13.80
C ALA A 545 12.23 -17.91 -14.90
N LEU A 546 12.47 -16.73 -15.47
CA LEU A 546 13.20 -16.58 -16.74
C LEU A 546 14.71 -16.39 -16.58
N THR A 547 15.14 -15.76 -15.48
CA THR A 547 16.55 -15.48 -15.22
C THR A 547 17.29 -16.67 -14.59
N GLY A 548 16.55 -17.72 -14.23
CA GLY A 548 17.02 -18.82 -13.39
C GLY A 548 17.50 -20.09 -14.09
N ASN A 549 17.80 -21.10 -13.28
CA ASN A 549 18.31 -22.42 -13.68
C ASN A 549 17.37 -23.17 -14.64
N THR A 550 16.05 -23.03 -14.48
CA THR A 550 15.08 -23.80 -15.31
C THR A 550 15.09 -23.38 -16.78
N VAL A 551 15.42 -22.12 -17.06
CA VAL A 551 15.60 -21.62 -18.43
C VAL A 551 17.05 -21.82 -18.88
N GLY A 552 18.01 -21.41 -18.05
CA GLY A 552 19.42 -21.74 -18.28
C GLY A 552 20.12 -20.96 -19.40
N LEU A 553 19.46 -19.94 -19.96
CA LEU A 553 19.95 -19.08 -21.04
C LEU A 553 20.55 -17.78 -20.49
N THR A 554 21.47 -17.17 -21.24
CA THR A 554 21.89 -15.78 -21.03
C THR A 554 20.75 -14.80 -21.34
N ALA A 555 20.89 -13.55 -20.89
CA ALA A 555 19.94 -12.49 -21.22
C ALA A 555 19.83 -12.27 -22.75
N GLU A 556 20.96 -12.33 -23.47
CA GLU A 556 21.02 -12.15 -24.93
C GLU A 556 20.33 -13.30 -25.67
N GLU A 557 20.63 -14.56 -25.28
CA GLU A 557 19.98 -15.74 -25.88
C GLU A 557 18.47 -15.71 -25.64
N LEU A 558 18.03 -15.36 -24.42
CA LEU A 558 16.61 -15.28 -24.09
C LEU A 558 15.91 -14.16 -24.88
N ALA A 559 16.54 -12.99 -25.02
CA ALA A 559 16.00 -11.87 -25.77
C ALA A 559 15.91 -12.14 -27.30
N ALA A 560 16.75 -13.05 -27.81
CA ALA A 560 16.73 -13.47 -29.21
C ALA A 560 15.62 -14.48 -29.55
N LEU A 561 14.96 -15.08 -28.55
CA LEU A 561 13.91 -16.08 -28.78
C LEU A 561 12.57 -15.42 -29.17
N PRO A 562 11.76 -16.08 -30.03
CA PRO A 562 10.38 -15.66 -30.27
C PRO A 562 9.55 -15.67 -28.99
N ALA A 563 8.62 -14.72 -28.86
CA ALA A 563 7.76 -14.58 -27.67
C ALA A 563 6.99 -15.87 -27.29
N ALA A 564 6.60 -16.68 -28.28
CA ALA A 564 5.93 -17.96 -28.04
C ALA A 564 6.84 -18.99 -27.35
N GLU A 565 8.13 -19.01 -27.70
CA GLU A 565 9.11 -19.91 -27.08
C GLU A 565 9.43 -19.46 -25.65
N VAL A 566 9.61 -18.15 -25.45
CA VAL A 566 9.76 -17.55 -24.11
C VAL A 566 8.55 -17.87 -23.22
N ALA A 567 7.33 -17.80 -23.76
CA ALA A 567 6.12 -18.18 -23.03
C ALA A 567 6.11 -19.66 -22.62
N GLY A 568 6.57 -20.57 -23.50
CA GLY A 568 6.73 -21.99 -23.19
C GLY A 568 7.77 -22.24 -22.09
N LEU A 569 8.91 -21.54 -22.14
CA LEU A 569 9.95 -21.58 -21.11
C LEU A 569 9.42 -21.09 -19.76
N ARG A 570 8.73 -19.94 -19.74
CA ARG A 570 8.08 -19.37 -18.56
C ARG A 570 7.08 -20.33 -17.94
N ALA A 571 6.21 -20.92 -18.75
CA ALA A 571 5.19 -21.84 -18.28
C ALA A 571 5.81 -23.07 -17.59
N ARG A 572 6.88 -23.64 -18.18
CA ARG A 572 7.61 -24.77 -17.59
C ARG A 572 8.27 -24.40 -16.26
N ALA A 573 8.97 -23.27 -16.21
CA ALA A 573 9.62 -22.78 -14.99
C ALA A 573 8.60 -22.50 -13.88
N THR A 574 7.51 -21.82 -14.23
CA THR A 574 6.40 -21.53 -13.31
C THR A 574 5.80 -22.80 -12.75
N ALA A 575 5.52 -23.81 -13.58
CA ALA A 575 4.96 -25.07 -13.12
C ALA A 575 5.84 -25.79 -12.09
N ARG A 576 7.17 -25.81 -12.31
CA ARG A 576 8.13 -26.41 -11.38
C ARG A 576 8.20 -25.66 -10.05
N LEU A 577 8.33 -24.34 -10.09
CA LEU A 577 8.40 -23.50 -8.89
C LEU A 577 7.08 -23.56 -8.09
N LYS A 578 5.94 -23.57 -8.78
CA LYS A 578 4.62 -23.77 -8.15
C LYS A 578 4.49 -25.14 -7.49
N ALA A 579 4.97 -26.21 -8.13
CA ALA A 579 4.98 -27.54 -7.55
C ALA A 579 5.87 -27.64 -6.29
N ALA A 580 6.91 -26.82 -6.20
CA ALA A 580 7.74 -26.68 -5.00
C ALA A 580 7.12 -25.80 -3.89
N GLY A 581 5.96 -25.19 -4.13
CA GLY A 581 5.24 -24.37 -3.16
C GLY A 581 5.41 -22.85 -3.32
N ALA A 582 5.82 -22.36 -4.49
CA ALA A 582 5.93 -20.91 -4.72
C ALA A 582 4.57 -20.19 -4.61
N HIS A 583 4.43 -19.22 -3.72
CA HIS A 583 3.19 -18.45 -3.58
C HIS A 583 2.90 -17.58 -4.79
N LEU A 584 3.94 -16.96 -5.35
CA LEU A 584 3.93 -16.22 -6.61
C LEU A 584 5.13 -16.61 -7.47
N VAL A 585 5.07 -16.33 -8.77
CA VAL A 585 6.19 -16.50 -9.69
C VAL A 585 6.25 -15.27 -10.59
N VAL A 586 7.45 -14.72 -10.77
CA VAL A 586 7.74 -13.58 -11.63
C VAL A 586 8.79 -13.95 -12.68
N ASP A 587 8.97 -13.11 -13.69
CA ASP A 587 9.93 -13.38 -14.77
C ASP A 587 11.38 -13.14 -14.32
N GLY A 588 11.63 -11.99 -13.70
CA GLY A 588 12.92 -11.62 -13.14
C GLY A 588 12.78 -10.86 -11.81
N VAL A 589 13.91 -10.58 -11.18
CA VAL A 589 13.98 -9.78 -9.93
C VAL A 589 13.38 -8.38 -10.09
N ALA A 590 13.44 -7.79 -11.29
CA ALA A 590 12.85 -6.48 -11.60
C ALA A 590 11.33 -6.43 -11.40
N ASP A 591 10.65 -7.58 -11.51
CA ASP A 591 9.20 -7.69 -11.45
C ASP A 591 8.69 -8.01 -10.03
N LEU A 592 9.55 -7.90 -9.00
CA LEU A 592 9.20 -8.26 -7.63
C LEU A 592 8.23 -7.29 -6.96
N GLN A 593 8.27 -5.99 -7.29
CA GLN A 593 7.47 -4.97 -6.59
C GLN A 593 5.96 -5.28 -6.61
N PRO A 594 5.33 -5.58 -7.77
CA PRO A 594 3.93 -5.98 -7.80
C PRO A 594 3.64 -7.27 -7.01
N ALA A 595 4.54 -8.25 -7.05
CA ALA A 595 4.39 -9.50 -6.32
C ALA A 595 4.43 -9.28 -4.80
N LEU A 596 5.36 -8.46 -4.32
CA LEU A 596 5.46 -8.11 -2.90
C LEU A 596 4.24 -7.33 -2.41
N ALA A 597 3.70 -6.42 -3.24
CA ALA A 597 2.46 -5.71 -2.92
C ALA A 597 1.24 -6.65 -2.84
N ASP A 598 1.15 -7.70 -3.68
CA ASP A 598 0.09 -8.72 -3.55
C ASP A 598 0.24 -9.50 -2.24
N LEU A 599 1.46 -9.95 -1.91
CA LEU A 599 1.73 -10.67 -0.66
C LEU A 599 1.43 -9.80 0.57
N GLU A 600 1.78 -8.52 0.53
CA GLU A 600 1.42 -7.55 1.57
C GLU A 600 -0.10 -7.45 1.72
N GLY A 601 -0.82 -7.34 0.61
CA GLY A 601 -2.28 -7.34 0.61
C GLY A 601 -2.88 -8.63 1.16
N ARG A 602 -2.28 -9.80 0.89
CA ARG A 602 -2.72 -11.09 1.46
C ARG A 602 -2.50 -11.15 2.97
N LEU A 603 -1.33 -10.70 3.43
CA LEU A 603 -0.99 -10.65 4.84
C LEU A 603 -1.94 -9.70 5.60
N ALA A 604 -2.22 -8.52 5.05
CA ALA A 604 -3.19 -7.57 5.59
C ALA A 604 -4.62 -8.15 5.67
N ARG A 605 -4.96 -9.12 4.81
CA ARG A 605 -6.24 -9.88 4.89
C ARG A 605 -6.19 -11.06 5.86
N GLY A 606 -5.14 -11.19 6.68
CA GLY A 606 -4.96 -12.28 7.63
C GLY A 606 -4.57 -13.63 6.99
N GLN A 607 -4.21 -13.64 5.70
CA GLN A 607 -3.68 -14.86 5.08
C GLN A 607 -2.26 -15.14 5.59
N ARG A 608 -1.91 -16.41 5.70
CA ARG A 608 -0.57 -16.88 6.09
C ARG A 608 0.02 -17.72 4.95
N PRO A 609 1.36 -17.81 4.85
CA PRO A 609 2.04 -18.73 3.94
C PRO A 609 1.56 -20.18 4.07
#